data_AF-A0AAD5Y3J8-F1
#
_entry.id   AF-A0AAD5Y3J8-F1
#
_cell.length_a   1.000
_cell.length_b   1.000
_cell.length_c   1.000
_cell.angle_alpha   90.00
_cell.angle_beta   90.00
_cell.angle_gamma   90.00
#
_symmetry.space_group_name_H-M   'P 1'
#
loop_
_entity.id
_entity.type
_entity.pdbx_description
1 polymer ?
#
loop_
_entity_poly.entity_id
_entity_poly.type
_entity_poly.pdbx_seq_one_letter_code
_entity_poly.pdbx_strand_id
1 'polypeptide(L)'
;MEPLKSMKDVAQVVALCERSSSFQLETKKTIFTEFEHVFSSGLFSNSAPLLLDSCLVLETLETDAKGELIKWYSDLQLTDYRNLFKKNPELAGLADVSRRYSWLKRFLKTFDEQHAILFPEHWKVDDAVTLQFCLETRKDFSDIMTKAEHDNTFDTVAMLQALHTSSDFEGKLDLRFNKSHEASKYSKIITSSFDSFLWHYIDMEDHNLAEKFEPLKQSLGEIEEGIYSSSVDLFLFYRQTFGNCAKLSIKKPFFDLCKMYQKWLNKYKESLCLKLPKDERRVLTEDELVKLCAIINTSDYCTSTTGQLEEKLIETIDPDYKTLVSFSSETEGFTTTTATALLSLVKSVENYFGNALNIMSKKNWSALSSVGDQSEHVTQIAQVLSQYVPIIRRSLANQKHFRSFCDKFVETFLNTIQTTILTRCRPMSEVGAEQMLLDTHSINNILVAMTMLGMEEKAPPPASFTKILGRGITRIDNLLKVTLRPIDPPEAIVETYFLLFTDPNVNELQKILELKVYSVNFRD
;
A
#
# COMPACT_ATOMS: atom_id res chain seq x y z
N MET A 1 66.30 -4.31 -3.10
CA MET A 1 67.41 -3.38 -3.40
C MET A 1 67.30 -2.00 -2.74
N GLU A 2 66.42 -1.80 -1.75
CA GLU A 2 66.19 -0.47 -1.13
C GLU A 2 67.44 0.20 -0.51
N PRO A 3 68.38 -0.51 0.15
CA PRO A 3 69.57 0.12 0.72
C PRO A 3 70.56 0.65 -0.34
N LEU A 4 70.48 0.17 -1.58
CA LEU A 4 71.34 0.58 -2.70
C LEU A 4 70.71 1.70 -3.53
N LYS A 5 69.38 1.81 -3.52
CA LYS A 5 68.64 2.90 -4.21
C LYS A 5 68.89 4.28 -3.57
N SER A 6 69.42 4.34 -2.35
CA SER A 6 69.79 5.59 -1.65
C SER A 6 71.20 6.10 -2.02
N MET A 7 72.03 5.30 -2.70
CA MET A 7 73.40 5.66 -3.10
C MET A 7 73.45 6.07 -4.59
N LYS A 8 72.54 6.95 -5.01
CA LYS A 8 72.42 7.41 -6.43
C LYS A 8 73.63 8.23 -6.92
N ASP A 9 74.50 8.66 -6.01
CA ASP A 9 75.65 9.51 -6.31
C ASP A 9 76.89 8.72 -6.80
N VAL A 10 76.83 7.38 -6.79
CA VAL A 10 77.92 6.50 -7.22
C VAL A 10 77.57 5.90 -8.59
N ALA A 11 78.29 6.32 -9.65
CA ALA A 11 78.03 5.90 -11.03
C ALA A 11 78.02 4.36 -11.22
N GLN A 12 78.84 3.63 -10.46
CA GLN A 12 78.89 2.16 -10.50
C GLN A 12 77.61 1.52 -9.92
N VAL A 13 77.01 2.13 -8.91
CA VAL A 13 75.75 1.67 -8.30
C VAL A 13 74.58 1.92 -9.26
N VAL A 14 74.57 3.07 -9.94
CA VAL A 14 73.58 3.37 -10.98
C VAL A 14 73.65 2.37 -12.13
N ALA A 15 74.84 2.09 -12.67
CA ALA A 15 75.03 1.11 -13.75
C ALA A 15 74.61 -0.32 -13.35
N LEU A 16 74.84 -0.71 -12.08
CA LEU A 16 74.38 -2.00 -11.55
C LEU A 16 72.86 -2.06 -11.39
N CYS A 17 72.23 -0.97 -10.93
CA CYS A 17 70.78 -0.86 -10.86
C CYS A 17 70.13 -0.94 -12.25
N GLU A 18 70.67 -0.21 -13.23
CA GLU A 18 70.19 -0.27 -14.63
C GLU A 18 70.30 -1.68 -15.21
N ARG A 19 71.45 -2.33 -15.04
CA ARG A 19 71.67 -3.70 -15.51
C ARG A 19 70.75 -4.70 -14.80
N SER A 20 70.49 -4.52 -13.51
CA SER A 20 69.53 -5.32 -12.75
C SER A 20 68.11 -5.15 -13.30
N SER A 21 67.67 -3.92 -13.55
CA SER A 21 66.37 -3.64 -14.15
C SER A 21 66.23 -4.22 -15.56
N SER A 22 67.26 -4.09 -16.40
CA SER A 22 67.26 -4.72 -17.74
C SER A 22 67.17 -6.25 -17.65
N PHE A 23 67.91 -6.88 -16.73
CA PHE A 23 67.85 -8.32 -16.52
C PHE A 23 66.48 -8.78 -16.02
N GLN A 24 65.87 -8.05 -15.09
CA GLN A 24 64.50 -8.32 -14.63
C GLN A 24 63.48 -8.24 -15.77
N LEU A 25 63.60 -7.23 -16.63
CA LEU A 25 62.72 -7.05 -17.80
C LEU A 25 62.89 -8.17 -18.83
N GLU A 26 64.13 -8.56 -19.12
CA GLU A 26 64.43 -9.67 -20.04
C GLU A 26 63.95 -11.01 -19.48
N THR A 27 64.17 -11.27 -18.19
CA THR A 27 63.68 -12.47 -17.51
C THR A 27 62.15 -12.56 -17.59
N LYS A 28 61.45 -11.46 -17.26
CA LYS A 28 60.00 -11.36 -17.40
C LYS A 28 59.55 -11.68 -18.83
N LYS A 29 60.18 -11.06 -19.84
CA LYS A 29 59.85 -11.29 -21.25
C LYS A 29 60.01 -12.76 -21.65
N THR A 30 61.11 -13.38 -21.26
CA THR A 30 61.38 -14.80 -21.53
C THR A 30 60.32 -15.70 -20.91
N ILE A 31 59.92 -15.44 -19.66
CA ILE A 31 58.86 -16.19 -18.99
C ILE A 31 57.53 -16.05 -19.74
N PHE A 32 57.15 -14.84 -20.15
CA PHE A 32 55.91 -14.63 -20.90
C PHE A 32 55.91 -15.37 -22.25
N THR A 33 57.03 -15.34 -22.98
CA THR A 33 57.17 -16.08 -24.24
C THR A 33 57.06 -17.59 -24.03
N GLU A 34 57.57 -18.11 -22.92
CA GLU A 34 57.42 -19.54 -22.57
C GLU A 34 55.95 -19.90 -22.30
N PHE A 35 55.24 -19.06 -21.55
CA PHE A 35 53.79 -19.21 -21.36
C PHE A 35 53.04 -19.20 -22.69
N GLU A 36 53.32 -18.23 -23.57
CA GLU A 36 52.72 -18.16 -24.92
C GLU A 36 52.99 -19.42 -25.75
N HIS A 37 54.20 -19.95 -25.70
CA HIS A 37 54.59 -21.16 -26.40
C HIS A 37 53.86 -22.41 -25.87
N VAL A 38 53.75 -22.56 -24.56
CA VAL A 38 53.03 -23.68 -23.94
C VAL A 38 51.54 -23.64 -24.28
N PHE A 39 50.91 -22.46 -24.23
CA PHE A 39 49.50 -22.31 -24.62
C PHE A 39 49.25 -22.48 -26.12
N SER A 40 50.23 -22.19 -26.97
CA SER A 40 50.14 -22.44 -28.41
C SER A 40 50.35 -23.92 -28.77
N SER A 41 51.20 -24.64 -28.01
CA SER A 41 51.54 -26.04 -28.28
C SER A 41 50.61 -27.05 -27.59
N GLY A 42 49.93 -26.66 -26.51
CA GLY A 42 49.02 -27.53 -25.74
C GLY A 42 49.73 -28.57 -24.87
N LEU A 43 51.06 -28.50 -24.73
CA LEU A 43 51.89 -29.45 -23.97
C LEU A 43 52.00 -29.06 -22.48
N PHE A 44 50.87 -29.01 -21.78
CA PHE A 44 50.77 -28.48 -20.42
C PHE A 44 51.53 -29.32 -19.37
N SER A 45 51.28 -30.64 -19.31
CA SER A 45 51.85 -31.49 -18.25
C SER A 45 53.38 -31.56 -18.25
N ASN A 46 54.00 -31.52 -19.43
CA ASN A 46 55.45 -31.59 -19.57
C ASN A 46 56.14 -30.29 -19.14
N SER A 47 55.45 -29.15 -19.29
CA SER A 47 56.00 -27.81 -19.05
C SER A 47 55.60 -27.25 -17.67
N ALA A 48 54.67 -27.91 -16.97
CA ALA A 48 54.10 -27.44 -15.71
C ALA A 48 55.15 -27.14 -14.61
N PRO A 49 56.17 -28.00 -14.34
CA PRO A 49 57.16 -27.69 -13.32
C PRO A 49 57.96 -26.43 -13.64
N LEU A 50 58.36 -26.25 -14.90
CA LEU A 50 59.11 -25.08 -15.35
C LEU A 50 58.29 -23.79 -15.23
N LEU A 51 57.00 -23.84 -15.58
CA LEU A 51 56.11 -22.68 -15.47
C LEU A 51 55.81 -22.31 -14.02
N LEU A 52 55.69 -23.28 -13.12
CA LEU A 52 55.54 -23.04 -11.68
C LEU A 52 56.78 -22.34 -11.10
N ASP A 53 57.98 -22.85 -11.40
CA ASP A 53 59.23 -22.21 -10.97
C ASP A 53 59.36 -20.80 -11.56
N SER A 54 58.96 -20.62 -12.82
CA SER A 54 58.92 -19.32 -13.47
C SER A 54 57.96 -18.35 -12.77
N CYS A 55 56.79 -18.81 -12.30
CA CYS A 55 55.88 -18.00 -11.50
C CYS A 55 56.51 -17.54 -10.18
N LEU A 56 57.25 -18.41 -9.49
CA LEU A 56 57.96 -18.04 -8.26
C LEU A 56 59.03 -16.97 -8.54
N VAL A 57 59.74 -17.07 -9.66
CA VAL A 57 60.68 -16.02 -10.09
C VAL A 57 59.94 -14.70 -10.31
N LEU A 58 58.78 -14.70 -10.97
CA LEU A 58 57.98 -13.49 -11.19
C LEU A 58 57.53 -12.82 -9.88
N GLU A 59 57.25 -13.59 -8.81
CA GLU A 59 56.89 -13.01 -7.50
C GLU A 59 58.06 -12.28 -6.83
N THR A 60 59.31 -12.62 -7.17
CA THR A 60 60.49 -11.97 -6.61
C THR A 60 60.87 -10.67 -7.33
N LEU A 61 60.29 -10.41 -8.51
CA LEU A 61 60.55 -9.19 -9.27
C LEU A 61 59.89 -7.99 -8.58
N GLU A 62 60.55 -6.83 -8.56
CA GLU A 62 60.02 -5.59 -7.95
C GLU A 62 58.85 -4.98 -8.77
N THR A 63 58.43 -5.61 -9.86
CA THR A 63 57.38 -5.17 -10.81
C THR A 63 56.10 -5.99 -10.65
N ASP A 64 54.93 -5.48 -11.04
CA ASP A 64 53.65 -6.21 -11.04
C ASP A 64 53.54 -7.27 -12.16
N ALA A 65 54.58 -8.09 -12.32
CA ALA A 65 54.66 -9.10 -13.36
C ALA A 65 53.61 -10.21 -13.17
N LYS A 66 53.25 -10.51 -11.91
CA LYS A 66 52.16 -11.42 -11.57
C LYS A 66 50.82 -10.92 -12.10
N GLY A 67 50.45 -9.68 -11.80
CA GLY A 67 49.20 -9.08 -12.27
C GLY A 67 49.12 -9.02 -13.79
N GLU A 68 50.24 -8.67 -14.44
CA GLU A 68 50.32 -8.66 -15.91
C GLU A 68 50.18 -10.04 -16.54
N LEU A 69 50.79 -11.10 -15.95
CA LEU A 69 50.68 -12.46 -16.47
C LEU A 69 49.25 -13.00 -16.31
N ILE A 70 48.64 -12.78 -15.14
CA ILE A 70 47.24 -13.14 -14.89
C ILE A 70 46.34 -12.43 -15.89
N LYS A 71 46.55 -11.14 -16.13
CA LYS A 71 45.78 -10.36 -17.10
C LYS A 71 45.94 -10.90 -18.53
N TRP A 72 47.17 -11.17 -18.97
CA TRP A 72 47.44 -11.77 -20.28
C TRP A 72 46.70 -13.10 -20.44
N TYR A 73 46.78 -13.96 -19.43
CA TYR A 73 46.10 -15.25 -19.43
C TYR A 73 44.58 -15.09 -19.50
N SER A 74 44.00 -14.21 -18.67
CA SER A 74 42.58 -13.90 -18.71
C SER A 74 42.13 -13.39 -20.08
N ASP A 75 42.91 -12.50 -20.70
CA ASP A 75 42.61 -11.97 -22.03
C ASP A 75 42.70 -13.02 -23.12
N LEU A 76 43.69 -13.93 -23.06
CA LEU A 76 43.83 -15.06 -23.95
C LEU A 76 42.58 -15.96 -23.87
N GLN A 77 42.20 -16.39 -22.66
CA GLN A 77 41.08 -17.32 -22.46
C GLN A 77 39.72 -16.68 -22.81
N LEU A 78 39.53 -15.38 -22.54
CA LEU A 78 38.28 -14.66 -22.84
C LEU A 78 38.15 -14.23 -24.31
N THR A 79 39.16 -14.46 -25.15
CA THR A 79 39.08 -14.12 -26.58
C THR A 79 37.94 -14.85 -27.28
N ASP A 80 37.77 -16.15 -27.00
CA ASP A 80 36.67 -16.94 -27.56
C ASP A 80 35.31 -16.49 -27.03
N TYR A 81 35.22 -16.16 -25.75
CA TYR A 81 34.01 -15.58 -25.16
C TYR A 81 33.59 -14.29 -25.87
N ARG A 82 34.52 -13.36 -26.06
CA ARG A 82 34.27 -12.09 -26.75
C ARG A 82 33.83 -12.32 -28.20
N ASN A 83 34.47 -13.24 -28.91
CA ASN A 83 34.11 -13.57 -30.29
C ASN A 83 32.69 -14.16 -30.38
N LEU A 84 32.31 -15.02 -29.44
CA LEU A 84 30.99 -15.65 -29.43
C LEU A 84 29.87 -14.65 -29.12
N PHE A 85 30.03 -13.83 -28.08
CA PHE A 85 28.94 -13.02 -27.54
C PHE A 85 28.95 -11.53 -27.94
N LYS A 86 30.08 -10.96 -28.37
CA LYS A 86 30.11 -9.58 -28.90
C LYS A 86 29.83 -9.50 -30.40
N LYS A 87 30.19 -10.54 -31.17
CA LYS A 87 30.06 -10.52 -32.64
C LYS A 87 28.78 -11.16 -33.17
N ASN A 88 28.07 -11.95 -32.35
CA ASN A 88 26.83 -12.64 -32.77
C ASN A 88 25.63 -12.15 -31.96
N PRO A 89 24.85 -11.17 -32.48
CA PRO A 89 23.70 -10.59 -31.77
C PRO A 89 22.65 -11.63 -31.36
N GLU A 90 22.44 -12.66 -32.19
CA GLU A 90 21.48 -13.74 -31.92
C GLU A 90 21.81 -14.56 -30.67
N LEU A 91 23.08 -14.67 -30.32
CA LEU A 91 23.55 -15.43 -29.14
C LEU A 91 23.79 -14.52 -27.93
N ALA A 92 23.79 -13.21 -28.15
CA ALA A 92 24.16 -12.22 -27.15
C ALA A 92 22.98 -11.79 -26.28
N GLY A 93 21.74 -11.98 -26.75
CA GLY A 93 20.51 -11.49 -26.13
C GLY A 93 20.24 -12.03 -24.73
N LEU A 94 19.36 -11.35 -24.00
CA LEU A 94 19.00 -11.68 -22.62
C LEU A 94 18.37 -13.07 -22.48
N ALA A 95 17.63 -13.54 -23.50
CA ALA A 95 17.02 -14.87 -23.51
C ALA A 95 18.04 -16.01 -23.44
N ASP A 96 19.26 -15.81 -23.94
CA ASP A 96 20.30 -16.83 -24.02
C ASP A 96 21.40 -16.68 -22.94
N VAL A 97 21.13 -15.95 -21.85
CA VAL A 97 22.07 -15.74 -20.73
C VAL A 97 22.70 -17.04 -20.21
N SER A 98 21.94 -18.14 -20.19
CA SER A 98 22.41 -19.46 -19.73
C SER A 98 23.60 -19.98 -20.56
N ARG A 99 23.75 -19.55 -21.81
CA ARG A 99 24.89 -19.93 -22.66
C ARG A 99 26.18 -19.28 -22.18
N ARG A 100 26.13 -18.03 -21.71
CA ARG A 100 27.29 -17.32 -21.13
C ARG A 100 27.81 -18.07 -19.89
N TYR A 101 26.89 -18.50 -19.01
CA TYR A 101 27.25 -19.23 -17.80
C TYR A 101 27.72 -20.66 -18.08
N SER A 102 27.16 -21.30 -19.10
CA SER A 102 27.64 -22.60 -19.58
C SER A 102 29.06 -22.51 -20.15
N TRP A 103 29.39 -21.40 -20.82
CA TRP A 103 30.75 -21.14 -21.29
C TRP A 103 31.73 -21.06 -20.11
N LEU A 104 31.44 -20.27 -19.07
CA LEU A 104 32.34 -20.17 -17.92
C LEU A 104 32.46 -21.50 -17.19
N LYS A 105 31.37 -22.26 -17.05
CA LYS A 105 31.41 -23.60 -16.44
C LYS A 105 32.34 -24.56 -17.20
N ARG A 106 32.36 -24.49 -18.53
CA ARG A 106 33.30 -25.28 -19.36
C ARG A 106 34.73 -24.82 -19.17
N PHE A 107 34.97 -23.50 -19.18
CA PHE A 107 36.28 -22.92 -18.91
C PHE A 107 36.81 -23.39 -17.55
N LEU A 108 36.01 -23.26 -16.48
CA LEU A 108 36.41 -23.66 -15.13
C LEU A 108 36.76 -25.16 -15.06
N LYS A 109 35.99 -26.01 -15.73
CA LYS A 109 36.31 -27.43 -15.83
C LYS A 109 37.66 -27.67 -16.53
N THR A 110 37.90 -27.02 -17.67
CA THR A 110 39.18 -27.10 -18.38
C THR A 110 40.33 -26.56 -17.54
N PHE A 111 40.10 -25.49 -16.79
CA PHE A 111 41.10 -24.94 -15.87
C PHE A 111 41.47 -25.97 -14.80
N ASP A 112 40.46 -26.52 -14.11
CA ASP A 112 40.66 -27.50 -13.04
C ASP A 112 41.39 -28.76 -13.53
N GLU A 113 41.13 -29.20 -14.77
CA GLU A 113 41.71 -30.40 -15.37
C GLU A 113 43.11 -30.19 -15.98
N GLN A 114 43.40 -29.00 -16.54
CA GLN A 114 44.58 -28.78 -17.40
C GLN A 114 45.46 -27.60 -17.00
N HIS A 115 44.87 -26.49 -16.56
CA HIS A 115 45.62 -25.23 -16.36
C HIS A 115 46.00 -24.98 -14.89
N ALA A 116 45.28 -25.56 -13.92
CA ALA A 116 45.53 -25.36 -12.50
C ALA A 116 46.96 -25.76 -12.10
N ILE A 117 47.52 -26.79 -12.73
CA ILE A 117 48.90 -27.26 -12.50
C ILE A 117 49.98 -26.29 -12.97
N LEU A 118 49.64 -25.27 -13.77
CA LEU A 118 50.60 -24.34 -14.38
C LEU A 118 50.85 -23.11 -13.49
N PHE A 119 50.00 -22.87 -12.49
CA PHE A 119 50.02 -21.67 -11.66
C PHE A 119 50.05 -22.01 -10.17
N PRO A 120 50.67 -21.19 -9.32
CA PRO A 120 50.58 -21.36 -7.88
C PRO A 120 49.13 -21.19 -7.37
N GLU A 121 48.68 -22.06 -6.46
CA GLU A 121 47.28 -22.06 -5.97
C GLU A 121 46.88 -20.71 -5.33
N HIS A 122 47.80 -20.06 -4.61
CA HIS A 122 47.55 -18.76 -3.97
C HIS A 122 47.40 -17.60 -4.95
N TRP A 123 47.69 -17.79 -6.24
CA TRP A 123 47.45 -16.78 -7.27
C TRP A 123 45.97 -16.65 -7.62
N LYS A 124 45.17 -17.70 -7.38
CA LYS A 124 43.73 -17.74 -7.67
C LYS A 124 43.42 -17.25 -9.10
N VAL A 125 44.13 -17.81 -10.08
CA VAL A 125 44.03 -17.36 -11.47
C VAL A 125 42.63 -17.59 -12.04
N ASP A 126 41.98 -18.70 -11.71
CA ASP A 126 40.60 -18.99 -12.10
C ASP A 126 39.60 -17.97 -11.53
N ASP A 127 39.80 -17.53 -10.29
CA ASP A 127 39.03 -16.47 -9.64
C ASP A 127 39.21 -15.12 -10.37
N ALA A 128 40.42 -14.81 -10.85
CA ALA A 128 40.68 -13.60 -11.63
C ALA A 128 40.00 -13.62 -13.00
N VAL A 129 40.05 -14.74 -13.73
CA VAL A 129 39.35 -14.90 -15.03
C VAL A 129 37.83 -14.82 -14.83
N THR A 130 37.32 -15.48 -13.79
CA THR A 130 35.88 -15.48 -13.43
C THR A 130 35.40 -14.07 -13.15
N LEU A 131 36.15 -13.29 -12.36
CA LEU A 131 35.83 -11.90 -12.09
C LEU A 131 35.79 -11.06 -13.37
N GLN A 132 36.79 -11.20 -14.25
CA GLN A 132 36.82 -10.48 -15.52
C GLN A 132 35.65 -10.87 -16.44
N PHE A 133 35.30 -12.16 -16.52
CA PHE A 133 34.11 -12.63 -17.21
C PHE A 133 32.84 -11.97 -16.69
N CYS A 134 32.66 -11.90 -15.36
CA CYS A 134 31.49 -11.28 -14.75
C CYS A 134 31.40 -9.78 -15.09
N LEU A 135 32.53 -9.06 -15.06
CA LEU A 135 32.59 -7.64 -15.42
C LEU A 135 32.29 -7.39 -16.90
N GLU A 136 32.82 -8.22 -17.81
CA GLU A 136 32.49 -8.12 -19.23
C GLU A 136 31.02 -8.45 -19.50
N THR A 137 30.47 -9.48 -18.84
CA THR A 137 29.05 -9.85 -18.94
C THR A 137 28.14 -8.72 -18.44
N ARG A 138 28.48 -8.11 -17.30
CA ARG A 138 27.76 -6.95 -16.77
C ARG A 138 27.69 -5.82 -17.78
N LYS A 139 28.82 -5.47 -18.39
CA LYS A 139 28.89 -4.41 -19.39
C LYS A 139 28.05 -4.76 -20.63
N ASP A 140 28.20 -5.98 -21.14
CA ASP A 140 27.43 -6.45 -22.29
C ASP A 140 25.91 -6.36 -22.02
N PHE A 141 25.44 -6.75 -20.82
CA PHE A 141 24.03 -6.63 -20.45
C PHE A 141 23.55 -5.18 -20.38
N SER A 142 24.33 -4.28 -19.78
CA SER A 142 24.00 -2.85 -19.78
C SER A 142 23.90 -2.30 -21.21
N ASP A 143 24.81 -2.68 -22.11
CA ASP A 143 24.80 -2.23 -23.51
C ASP A 143 23.57 -2.79 -24.27
N ILE A 144 23.24 -4.07 -24.07
CA ILE A 144 22.07 -4.73 -24.68
C ILE A 144 20.76 -4.08 -24.22
N MET A 145 20.60 -3.86 -22.90
CA MET A 145 19.40 -3.24 -22.34
C MET A 145 19.23 -1.79 -22.78
N THR A 146 20.32 -1.02 -22.79
CA THR A 146 20.32 0.38 -23.27
C THR A 146 19.89 0.46 -24.73
N LYS A 147 20.41 -0.45 -25.57
CA LYS A 147 20.02 -0.53 -26.98
C LYS A 147 18.55 -0.93 -27.16
N ALA A 148 18.10 -1.95 -26.43
CA ALA A 148 16.71 -2.41 -26.51
C ALA A 148 15.71 -1.33 -26.06
N GLU A 149 16.06 -0.52 -25.06
CA GLU A 149 15.26 0.63 -24.62
C GLU A 149 15.21 1.72 -25.69
N HIS A 150 16.37 2.08 -26.29
CA HIS A 150 16.42 3.05 -27.38
C HIS A 150 15.60 2.62 -28.61
N ASP A 151 15.62 1.34 -28.94
CA ASP A 151 14.94 0.79 -30.12
C ASP A 151 13.44 0.46 -29.84
N ASN A 152 12.95 0.69 -28.61
CA ASN A 152 11.60 0.33 -28.14
C ASN A 152 11.26 -1.16 -28.29
N THR A 153 12.27 -2.03 -28.18
CA THR A 153 12.11 -3.50 -28.22
C THR A 153 12.42 -4.15 -26.87
N PHE A 154 12.27 -3.39 -25.78
CA PHE A 154 12.60 -3.85 -24.43
C PHE A 154 11.60 -4.93 -23.97
N ASP A 155 12.12 -6.10 -23.61
CA ASP A 155 11.32 -7.21 -23.08
C ASP A 155 11.58 -7.34 -21.58
N THR A 156 10.65 -6.83 -20.78
CA THR A 156 10.71 -6.87 -19.31
C THR A 156 10.71 -8.30 -18.78
N VAL A 157 9.99 -9.23 -19.42
CA VAL A 157 9.93 -10.63 -18.98
C VAL A 157 11.27 -11.32 -19.21
N ALA A 158 11.86 -11.13 -20.39
CA ALA A 158 13.21 -11.64 -20.68
C ALA A 158 14.27 -11.04 -19.75
N MET A 159 14.17 -9.75 -19.42
CA MET A 159 15.04 -9.09 -18.45
C MET A 159 14.94 -9.73 -17.06
N LEU A 160 13.72 -9.96 -16.54
CA LEU A 160 13.52 -10.58 -15.23
C LEU A 160 14.04 -12.02 -15.19
N GLN A 161 13.80 -12.80 -16.24
CA GLN A 161 14.35 -14.15 -16.37
C GLN A 161 15.88 -14.14 -16.39
N ALA A 162 16.48 -13.19 -17.10
CA ALA A 162 17.92 -13.02 -17.14
C ALA A 162 18.50 -12.63 -15.77
N LEU A 163 17.84 -11.73 -15.04
CA LEU A 163 18.23 -11.32 -13.70
C LEU A 163 18.18 -12.51 -12.72
N HIS A 164 17.09 -13.28 -12.70
CA HIS A 164 16.99 -14.46 -11.84
C HIS A 164 18.09 -15.49 -12.14
N THR A 165 18.32 -15.78 -13.43
CA THR A 165 19.38 -16.71 -13.85
C THR A 165 20.76 -16.20 -13.45
N SER A 166 20.99 -14.88 -13.54
CA SER A 166 22.24 -14.22 -13.12
C SER A 166 22.46 -14.32 -11.62
N SER A 167 21.42 -14.09 -10.82
CA SER A 167 21.46 -14.18 -9.36
C SER A 167 21.81 -15.59 -8.88
N ASP A 168 21.16 -16.61 -9.46
CA ASP A 168 21.45 -18.01 -9.14
C ASP A 168 22.89 -18.41 -9.53
N PHE A 169 23.40 -17.83 -10.61
CA PHE A 169 24.76 -18.05 -11.07
C PHE A 169 25.80 -17.40 -10.14
N GLU A 170 25.59 -16.14 -9.74
CA GLU A 170 26.44 -15.45 -8.76
C GLU A 170 26.51 -16.22 -7.44
N GLY A 171 25.38 -16.74 -6.95
CA GLY A 171 25.35 -17.58 -5.75
C GLY A 171 26.18 -18.86 -5.88
N LYS A 172 26.20 -19.49 -7.07
CA LYS A 172 27.06 -20.66 -7.33
C LYS A 172 28.55 -20.30 -7.39
N LEU A 173 28.89 -19.13 -7.90
CA LEU A 173 30.28 -18.64 -7.91
C LEU A 173 30.78 -18.36 -6.49
N ASP A 174 29.93 -17.73 -5.67
CA ASP A 174 30.27 -17.49 -4.27
C ASP A 174 30.49 -18.80 -3.51
N LEU A 175 29.66 -19.83 -3.73
CA LEU A 175 29.89 -21.16 -3.14
C LEU A 175 31.22 -21.80 -3.55
N ARG A 176 31.71 -21.55 -4.78
CA ARG A 176 33.00 -22.08 -5.26
C ARG A 176 34.19 -21.33 -4.67
N PHE A 177 34.13 -20.00 -4.64
CA PHE A 177 35.30 -19.15 -4.38
C PHE A 177 35.35 -18.58 -2.95
N ASN A 178 34.21 -18.50 -2.24
CA ASN A 178 34.13 -17.97 -0.89
C ASN A 178 34.10 -19.10 0.16
N LYS A 179 35.28 -19.64 0.49
CA LYS A 179 35.45 -20.68 1.52
C LYS A 179 35.48 -20.14 2.96
N SER A 180 35.54 -18.81 3.16
CA SER A 180 35.85 -18.15 4.44
C SER A 180 34.67 -17.44 5.12
N HIS A 181 33.43 -17.58 4.64
CA HIS A 181 32.23 -16.93 5.23
C HIS A 181 32.33 -15.39 5.39
N GLU A 182 33.19 -14.73 4.61
CA GLU A 182 33.20 -13.27 4.49
C GLU A 182 32.07 -12.80 3.55
N ALA A 183 31.89 -11.48 3.43
CA ALA A 183 30.91 -10.88 2.51
C ALA A 183 31.01 -11.51 1.10
N SER A 184 29.85 -11.86 0.54
CA SER A 184 29.68 -12.52 -0.76
C SER A 184 30.42 -11.75 -1.87
N LYS A 185 31.53 -12.29 -2.39
CA LYS A 185 32.42 -11.62 -3.35
C LYS A 185 31.73 -11.41 -4.71
N TYR A 186 30.96 -12.40 -5.16
CA TYR A 186 30.33 -12.42 -6.48
C TYR A 186 28.91 -11.87 -6.51
N SER A 187 28.31 -11.63 -5.34
CA SER A 187 26.99 -11.03 -5.24
C SER A 187 26.95 -9.64 -5.89
N LYS A 188 25.98 -9.42 -6.77
CA LYS A 188 25.69 -8.14 -7.42
C LYS A 188 26.71 -7.65 -8.46
N ILE A 189 27.64 -8.50 -8.92
CA ILE A 189 28.58 -8.09 -9.97
C ILE A 189 27.86 -7.94 -11.32
N ILE A 190 27.13 -8.97 -11.76
CA ILE A 190 26.33 -8.99 -12.98
C ILE A 190 24.94 -8.39 -12.71
N THR A 191 24.29 -8.77 -11.60
CA THR A 191 22.89 -8.37 -11.35
C THR A 191 22.70 -6.86 -11.17
N SER A 192 23.75 -6.11 -10.79
CA SER A 192 23.70 -4.64 -10.76
C SER A 192 23.59 -3.98 -12.14
N SER A 193 23.79 -4.71 -13.25
CA SER A 193 23.53 -4.18 -14.60
C SER A 193 22.05 -3.90 -14.87
N PHE A 194 21.16 -4.59 -14.16
CA PHE A 194 19.71 -4.51 -14.36
C PHE A 194 19.06 -3.40 -13.51
N ASP A 195 19.74 -2.88 -12.49
CA ASP A 195 19.17 -1.95 -11.50
C ASP A 195 18.52 -0.71 -12.14
N SER A 196 19.17 -0.13 -13.17
CA SER A 196 18.68 1.04 -13.89
C SER A 196 17.44 0.78 -14.74
N PHE A 197 17.10 -0.48 -15.00
CA PHE A 197 16.00 -0.89 -15.88
C PHE A 197 14.84 -1.54 -15.11
N LEU A 198 14.98 -1.74 -13.80
CA LEU A 198 13.92 -2.30 -12.94
C LEU A 198 12.66 -1.44 -12.87
N TRP A 199 12.69 -0.19 -13.36
CA TRP A 199 11.48 0.62 -13.48
C TRP A 199 10.49 0.04 -14.52
N HIS A 200 10.96 -0.65 -15.57
CA HIS A 200 10.10 -1.35 -16.54
C HIS A 200 9.27 -2.45 -15.89
N TYR A 201 9.80 -3.08 -14.83
CA TYR A 201 9.04 -4.02 -14.02
C TYR A 201 7.89 -3.34 -13.28
N ILE A 202 8.14 -2.16 -12.69
CA ILE A 202 7.11 -1.40 -11.99
C ILE A 202 6.02 -0.93 -12.97
N ASP A 203 6.39 -0.50 -14.17
CA ASP A 203 5.43 -0.08 -15.21
C ASP A 203 4.57 -1.26 -15.69
N MET A 204 5.17 -2.43 -15.88
CA MET A 204 4.44 -3.67 -16.19
C MET A 204 3.44 -4.03 -15.09
N GLU A 205 3.81 -3.92 -13.81
CA GLU A 205 2.89 -4.18 -12.70
C GLU A 205 1.80 -3.11 -12.56
N ASP A 206 2.11 -1.84 -12.87
CA ASP A 206 1.10 -0.76 -12.92
C ASP A 206 0.06 -1.05 -14.00
N HIS A 207 0.49 -1.53 -15.17
CA HIS A 207 -0.40 -1.92 -16.26
C HIS A 207 -1.26 -3.14 -15.91
N ASN A 208 -0.65 -4.19 -15.36
CA ASN A 208 -1.36 -5.38 -14.87
C ASN A 208 -2.46 -5.01 -13.87
N LEU A 209 -2.15 -4.06 -12.96
CA LEU A 209 -3.12 -3.59 -11.99
C LEU A 209 -4.20 -2.74 -12.66
N ALA A 210 -3.85 -1.90 -13.65
CA ALA A 210 -4.82 -1.12 -14.40
C ALA A 210 -5.88 -1.98 -15.09
N GLU A 211 -5.46 -3.08 -15.74
CA GLU A 211 -6.39 -4.03 -16.36
C GLU A 211 -7.33 -4.67 -15.34
N LYS A 212 -6.82 -5.01 -14.15
CA LYS A 212 -7.66 -5.55 -13.04
C LYS A 212 -8.65 -4.52 -12.48
N PHE A 213 -8.34 -3.23 -12.55
CA PHE A 213 -9.22 -2.16 -12.08
C PHE A 213 -10.34 -1.78 -13.04
N GLU A 214 -10.21 -2.07 -14.33
CA GLU A 214 -11.23 -1.75 -15.33
C GLU A 214 -12.64 -2.33 -14.99
N PRO A 215 -12.79 -3.61 -14.61
CA PRO A 215 -14.08 -4.15 -14.20
C PRO A 215 -14.64 -3.52 -12.91
N LEU A 216 -13.79 -2.97 -12.03
CA LEU A 216 -14.21 -2.35 -10.77
C LEU A 216 -15.07 -1.09 -10.97
N LYS A 217 -14.92 -0.43 -12.11
CA LYS A 217 -15.78 0.70 -12.50
C LYS A 217 -17.25 0.28 -12.59
N GLN A 218 -17.51 -0.95 -13.04
CA GLN A 218 -18.86 -1.48 -13.20
C GLN A 218 -19.37 -2.08 -11.89
N SER A 219 -18.61 -2.99 -11.28
CA SER A 219 -18.98 -3.71 -10.05
C SER A 219 -17.79 -3.83 -9.11
N LEU A 220 -18.02 -3.61 -7.80
CA LEU A 220 -16.99 -3.78 -6.76
C LEU A 220 -16.71 -5.26 -6.44
N GLY A 221 -17.34 -6.20 -7.13
CA GLY A 221 -17.24 -7.64 -6.85
C GLY A 221 -18.29 -8.13 -5.87
N GLU A 222 -18.08 -9.36 -5.39
CA GLU A 222 -18.97 -10.03 -4.44
C GLU A 222 -18.69 -9.55 -3.01
N ILE A 223 -19.68 -9.71 -2.13
CA ILE A 223 -19.55 -9.37 -0.70
C ILE A 223 -19.26 -10.66 0.06
N GLU A 224 -18.03 -10.80 0.52
CA GLU A 224 -17.54 -11.93 1.30
C GLU A 224 -17.26 -11.44 2.73
N GLU A 225 -17.85 -12.11 3.74
CA GLU A 225 -17.72 -11.71 5.15
C GLU A 225 -18.06 -10.21 5.42
N GLY A 226 -18.91 -9.62 4.59
CA GLY A 226 -19.32 -8.21 4.70
C GLY A 226 -18.35 -7.21 4.06
N ILE A 227 -17.32 -7.66 3.34
CA ILE A 227 -16.33 -6.84 2.64
C ILE A 227 -16.39 -7.16 1.13
N TYR A 228 -16.09 -6.18 0.27
CA TYR A 228 -15.98 -6.44 -1.16
C TYR A 228 -14.70 -7.22 -1.50
N SER A 229 -14.84 -8.32 -2.25
CA SER A 229 -13.73 -9.20 -2.66
C SER A 229 -12.65 -8.45 -3.44
N SER A 230 -13.01 -7.39 -4.18
CA SER A 230 -12.05 -6.53 -4.88
C SER A 230 -10.98 -5.91 -3.99
N SER A 231 -11.30 -5.61 -2.72
CA SER A 231 -10.30 -5.09 -1.77
C SER A 231 -9.31 -6.18 -1.36
N VAL A 232 -9.79 -7.41 -1.19
CA VAL A 232 -8.96 -8.58 -0.85
C VAL A 232 -8.02 -8.89 -2.02
N ASP A 233 -8.54 -8.92 -3.24
CA ASP A 233 -7.76 -9.14 -4.46
C ASP A 233 -6.67 -8.08 -4.65
N LEU A 234 -6.98 -6.81 -4.34
CA LEU A 234 -6.02 -5.71 -4.39
C LEU A 234 -4.85 -5.93 -3.42
N PHE A 235 -5.14 -6.24 -2.16
CA PHE A 235 -4.08 -6.47 -1.16
C PHE A 235 -3.32 -7.79 -1.38
N LEU A 236 -3.96 -8.81 -1.97
CA LEU A 236 -3.27 -10.02 -2.41
C LEU A 236 -2.26 -9.71 -3.53
N PHE A 237 -2.64 -8.87 -4.49
CA PHE A 237 -1.74 -8.39 -5.53
C PHE A 237 -0.57 -7.59 -4.94
N TYR A 238 -0.82 -6.71 -3.98
CA TYR A 238 0.25 -5.98 -3.27
C TYR A 238 1.18 -6.93 -2.54
N ARG A 239 0.67 -7.94 -1.84
CA ARG A 239 1.52 -8.92 -1.15
C ARG A 239 2.43 -9.69 -2.13
N GLN A 240 1.90 -10.06 -3.29
CA GLN A 240 2.67 -10.78 -4.31
C GLN A 240 3.75 -9.89 -4.93
N THR A 241 3.38 -8.69 -5.40
CA THR A 241 4.31 -7.75 -6.03
C THR A 241 5.35 -7.20 -5.06
N PHE A 242 4.99 -7.02 -3.78
CA PHE A 242 5.91 -6.70 -2.70
C PHE A 242 7.00 -7.76 -2.57
N GLY A 243 6.61 -9.03 -2.46
CA GLY A 243 7.55 -10.13 -2.27
C GLY A 243 8.46 -10.35 -3.48
N ASN A 244 7.95 -10.10 -4.68
CA ASN A 244 8.74 -10.16 -5.91
C ASN A 244 9.72 -8.99 -6.00
N CYS A 245 9.25 -7.75 -5.80
CA CYS A 245 10.09 -6.56 -5.89
C CYS A 245 11.18 -6.54 -4.82
N ALA A 246 10.88 -6.93 -3.57
CA ALA A 246 11.86 -6.99 -2.49
C ALA A 246 13.05 -7.93 -2.80
N LYS A 247 12.82 -8.99 -3.59
CA LYS A 247 13.89 -9.88 -4.06
C LYS A 247 14.76 -9.26 -5.16
N LEU A 248 14.18 -8.35 -5.95
CA LEU A 248 14.88 -7.67 -7.05
C LEU A 248 15.67 -6.46 -6.53
N SER A 249 15.03 -5.58 -5.76
CA SER A 249 15.64 -4.38 -5.20
C SER A 249 14.85 -3.86 -4.00
N ILE A 250 15.55 -3.22 -3.06
CA ILE A 250 14.96 -2.50 -1.92
C ILE A 250 15.17 -0.98 -2.02
N LYS A 251 15.71 -0.50 -3.15
CA LYS A 251 16.06 0.92 -3.38
C LYS A 251 14.98 1.63 -4.21
N LYS A 252 15.38 2.46 -5.18
CA LYS A 252 14.49 3.25 -6.05
C LYS A 252 13.33 2.45 -6.66
N PRO A 253 13.50 1.24 -7.23
CA PRO A 253 12.38 0.48 -7.79
C PRO A 253 11.33 0.10 -6.73
N PHE A 254 11.77 -0.23 -5.52
CA PHE A 254 10.87 -0.55 -4.40
C PHE A 254 10.13 0.69 -3.91
N PHE A 255 10.80 1.84 -3.91
CA PHE A 255 10.14 3.12 -3.63
C PHE A 255 9.09 3.45 -4.70
N ASP A 256 9.38 3.19 -5.97
CA ASP A 256 8.42 3.39 -7.06
C ASP A 256 7.21 2.45 -6.95
N LEU A 257 7.42 1.22 -6.48
CA LEU A 257 6.34 0.30 -6.12
C LEU A 257 5.45 0.89 -5.02
N CYS A 258 6.02 1.53 -4.00
CA CYS A 258 5.24 2.21 -2.96
C CYS A 258 4.35 3.30 -3.57
N LYS A 259 4.89 4.09 -4.52
CA LYS A 259 4.12 5.13 -5.24
C LYS A 259 3.02 4.54 -6.11
N MET A 260 3.28 3.41 -6.75
CA MET A 260 2.26 2.65 -7.48
C MET A 260 1.11 2.25 -6.54
N TYR A 261 1.40 1.69 -5.36
CA TYR A 261 0.36 1.33 -4.39
C TYR A 261 -0.47 2.54 -3.93
N GLN A 262 0.17 3.67 -3.64
CA GLN A 262 -0.51 4.92 -3.26
C GLN A 262 -1.50 5.38 -4.35
N LYS A 263 -1.06 5.39 -5.61
CA LYS A 263 -1.90 5.74 -6.77
C LYS A 263 -3.14 4.85 -6.86
N TRP A 264 -2.99 3.54 -6.73
CA TRP A 264 -4.11 2.60 -6.91
C TRP A 264 -5.03 2.51 -5.69
N LEU A 265 -4.52 2.72 -4.48
CA LEU A 265 -5.38 2.88 -3.29
C LEU A 265 -6.30 4.11 -3.43
N ASN A 266 -5.79 5.23 -3.93
CA ASN A 266 -6.60 6.41 -4.17
C ASN A 266 -7.68 6.17 -5.25
N LYS A 267 -7.34 5.51 -6.35
CA LYS A 267 -8.32 5.10 -7.37
C LYS A 267 -9.37 4.12 -6.83
N TYR A 268 -8.98 3.21 -5.94
CA TYR A 268 -9.93 2.30 -5.30
C TYR A 268 -10.90 3.05 -4.40
N LYS A 269 -10.40 3.97 -3.56
CA LYS A 269 -11.22 4.88 -2.74
C LYS A 269 -12.22 5.66 -3.59
N GLU A 270 -11.79 6.24 -4.70
CA GLU A 270 -12.68 6.94 -5.64
C GLU A 270 -13.79 6.01 -6.17
N SER A 271 -13.44 4.76 -6.47
CA SER A 271 -14.39 3.76 -6.96
C SER A 271 -15.44 3.39 -5.91
N LEU A 272 -15.06 3.30 -4.62
CA LEU A 272 -16.00 3.14 -3.51
C LEU A 272 -16.94 4.36 -3.39
N CYS A 273 -16.38 5.57 -3.41
CA CYS A 273 -17.17 6.81 -3.31
C CYS A 273 -18.17 6.97 -4.46
N LEU A 274 -17.83 6.53 -5.67
CA LEU A 274 -18.72 6.59 -6.84
C LEU A 274 -19.97 5.70 -6.69
N LYS A 275 -19.91 4.67 -5.84
CA LYS A 275 -21.04 3.77 -5.56
C LYS A 275 -21.94 4.25 -4.42
N LEU A 276 -21.60 5.35 -3.75
CA LEU A 276 -22.47 5.94 -2.74
C LEU A 276 -23.76 6.50 -3.37
N PRO A 277 -24.90 6.46 -2.64
CA PRO A 277 -26.15 7.01 -3.12
C PRO A 277 -26.02 8.51 -3.45
N LYS A 278 -26.36 8.90 -4.68
CA LYS A 278 -26.32 10.31 -5.13
C LYS A 278 -27.60 11.09 -4.81
N ASP A 279 -28.75 10.41 -4.82
CA ASP A 279 -30.03 11.01 -4.48
C ASP A 279 -30.34 10.77 -3.00
N GLU A 280 -30.20 11.83 -2.21
CA GLU A 280 -30.41 11.80 -0.76
C GLU A 280 -31.86 11.52 -0.34
N ARG A 281 -32.84 11.63 -1.24
CA ARG A 281 -34.26 11.41 -0.95
C ARG A 281 -34.76 10.03 -1.36
N ARG A 282 -33.94 9.29 -2.11
CA ARG A 282 -34.30 7.95 -2.59
C ARG A 282 -34.37 6.98 -1.41
N VAL A 283 -35.44 6.17 -1.38
CA VAL A 283 -35.56 5.03 -0.48
C VAL A 283 -34.80 3.87 -1.11
N LEU A 284 -33.83 3.32 -0.37
CA LEU A 284 -33.01 2.20 -0.84
C LEU A 284 -33.75 0.86 -0.67
N THR A 285 -33.29 -0.18 -1.33
CA THR A 285 -33.72 -1.56 -1.02
C THR A 285 -32.87 -2.16 0.11
N GLU A 286 -33.32 -3.28 0.69
CA GLU A 286 -32.54 -3.99 1.71
C GLU A 286 -31.16 -4.41 1.17
N ASP A 287 -31.09 -4.88 -0.09
CA ASP A 287 -29.82 -5.22 -0.76
C ASP A 287 -28.91 -4.01 -0.94
N GLU A 288 -29.47 -2.84 -1.28
CA GLU A 288 -28.69 -1.59 -1.39
C GLU A 288 -28.16 -1.12 -0.02
N LEU A 289 -28.91 -1.33 1.07
CA LEU A 289 -28.42 -1.06 2.43
C LEU A 289 -27.26 -2.00 2.81
N VAL A 290 -27.35 -3.28 2.48
CA VAL A 290 -26.27 -4.26 2.71
C VAL A 290 -25.02 -3.85 1.94
N LYS A 291 -25.15 -3.47 0.66
CA LYS A 291 -24.05 -2.95 -0.16
C LYS A 291 -23.42 -1.70 0.45
N LEU A 292 -24.23 -0.77 0.95
CA LEU A 292 -23.72 0.43 1.62
C LEU A 292 -22.96 0.11 2.92
N CYS A 293 -23.43 -0.87 3.70
CA CYS A 293 -22.70 -1.39 4.86
C CYS A 293 -21.38 -2.05 4.43
N ALA A 294 -21.37 -2.78 3.32
CA ALA A 294 -20.14 -3.38 2.78
C ALA A 294 -19.12 -2.31 2.36
N ILE A 295 -19.54 -1.15 1.84
CA ILE A 295 -18.62 -0.03 1.57
C ILE A 295 -17.96 0.46 2.87
N ILE A 296 -18.72 0.57 3.96
CA ILE A 296 -18.20 0.99 5.28
C ILE A 296 -17.16 -0.03 5.77
N ASN A 297 -17.51 -1.32 5.78
CA ASN A 297 -16.60 -2.39 6.21
C ASN A 297 -15.35 -2.46 5.34
N THR A 298 -15.51 -2.34 4.02
CA THR A 298 -14.39 -2.36 3.06
C THR A 298 -13.46 -1.17 3.28
N SER A 299 -13.99 0.02 3.53
CA SER A 299 -13.19 1.21 3.80
C SER A 299 -12.42 1.10 5.12
N ASP A 300 -13.02 0.55 6.18
CA ASP A 300 -12.35 0.27 7.46
C ASP A 300 -11.25 -0.80 7.31
N TYR A 301 -11.54 -1.86 6.54
CA TYR A 301 -10.57 -2.90 6.18
C TYR A 301 -9.39 -2.33 5.39
N CYS A 302 -9.63 -1.51 4.37
CA CYS A 302 -8.61 -0.83 3.59
C CYS A 302 -7.76 0.10 4.47
N THR A 303 -8.37 0.83 5.40
CA THR A 303 -7.66 1.71 6.35
C THR A 303 -6.67 0.90 7.19
N SER A 304 -7.15 -0.17 7.82
CA SER A 304 -6.33 -1.02 8.70
C SER A 304 -5.22 -1.75 7.93
N THR A 305 -5.55 -2.30 6.76
CA THR A 305 -4.61 -3.08 5.94
C THR A 305 -3.57 -2.19 5.27
N THR A 306 -3.92 -0.96 4.91
CA THR A 306 -2.96 0.04 4.41
C THR A 306 -1.94 0.41 5.48
N GLY A 307 -2.35 0.59 6.74
CA GLY A 307 -1.42 0.82 7.85
C GLY A 307 -0.43 -0.33 8.06
N GLN A 308 -0.92 -1.58 8.05
CA GLN A 308 -0.05 -2.77 8.15
C GLN A 308 0.90 -2.92 6.95
N LEU A 309 0.45 -2.51 5.76
CA LEU A 309 1.28 -2.50 4.55
C LEU A 309 2.40 -1.46 4.67
N GLU A 310 2.08 -0.25 5.13
CA GLU A 310 3.06 0.83 5.36
C GLU A 310 4.17 0.41 6.32
N GLU A 311 3.81 -0.20 7.46
CA GLU A 311 4.77 -0.74 8.41
C GLU A 311 5.75 -1.73 7.74
N LYS A 312 5.21 -2.72 7.00
CA LYS A 312 6.03 -3.72 6.28
C LYS A 312 6.91 -3.12 5.18
N LEU A 313 6.42 -2.11 4.48
CA LEU A 313 7.19 -1.39 3.45
C LEU A 313 8.37 -0.65 4.08
N ILE A 314 8.15 0.05 5.20
CA ILE A 314 9.20 0.80 5.93
C ILE A 314 10.23 -0.14 6.57
N GLU A 315 9.80 -1.31 7.05
CA GLU A 315 10.71 -2.33 7.58
C GLU A 315 11.69 -2.85 6.51
N THR A 316 11.20 -3.01 5.27
CA THR A 316 11.94 -3.68 4.18
C THR A 316 12.78 -2.73 3.33
N ILE A 317 12.30 -1.50 3.11
CA ILE A 317 12.95 -0.54 2.19
C ILE A 317 14.31 -0.07 2.71
N ASP A 318 15.20 0.29 1.79
CA ASP A 318 16.51 0.87 2.07
C ASP A 318 16.38 2.14 2.96
N PRO A 319 17.27 2.32 3.97
CA PRO A 319 17.20 3.44 4.92
C PRO A 319 17.06 4.82 4.28
N ASP A 320 17.66 5.03 3.10
CA ASP A 320 17.65 6.31 2.39
C ASP A 320 16.23 6.73 1.96
N TYR A 321 15.31 5.78 1.83
CA TYR A 321 13.95 6.02 1.34
C TYR A 321 12.89 5.94 2.45
N LYS A 322 13.23 5.50 3.67
CA LYS A 322 12.25 5.26 4.75
C LYS A 322 11.41 6.49 5.08
N THR A 323 12.02 7.67 5.12
CA THR A 323 11.33 8.93 5.45
C THR A 323 10.44 9.45 4.32
N LEU A 324 10.59 8.92 3.10
CA LEU A 324 9.82 9.33 1.92
C LEU A 324 8.54 8.50 1.72
N VAL A 325 8.42 7.37 2.43
CA VAL A 325 7.26 6.47 2.36
C VAL A 325 6.27 6.88 3.45
N SER A 326 5.09 7.36 3.04
CA SER A 326 3.96 7.53 3.93
C SER A 326 2.63 7.27 3.23
N PHE A 327 1.75 6.52 3.87
CA PHE A 327 0.38 6.20 3.41
C PHE A 327 -0.71 6.89 4.24
N SER A 328 -0.33 7.95 4.98
CA SER A 328 -1.23 8.73 5.81
C SER A 328 -2.41 9.33 5.02
N SER A 329 -2.14 9.89 3.85
CA SER A 329 -3.15 10.45 2.94
C SER A 329 -4.17 9.40 2.47
N GLU A 330 -3.71 8.21 2.10
CA GLU A 330 -4.58 7.10 1.67
C GLU A 330 -5.45 6.61 2.83
N THR A 331 -4.86 6.46 4.02
CA THR A 331 -5.52 6.03 5.25
C THR A 331 -6.60 7.04 5.71
N GLU A 332 -6.28 8.33 5.68
CA GLU A 332 -7.26 9.41 5.94
C GLU A 332 -8.36 9.43 4.87
N GLY A 333 -8.00 9.17 3.62
CA GLY A 333 -8.93 9.04 2.51
C GLY A 333 -9.99 7.96 2.76
N PHE A 334 -9.58 6.74 3.10
CA PHE A 334 -10.52 5.66 3.43
C PHE A 334 -11.33 5.96 4.69
N THR A 335 -10.71 6.55 5.73
CA THR A 335 -11.44 6.99 6.94
C THR A 335 -12.55 7.98 6.61
N THR A 336 -12.29 8.92 5.70
CA THR A 336 -13.27 9.90 5.21
C THR A 336 -14.38 9.22 4.41
N THR A 337 -14.05 8.24 3.57
CA THR A 337 -15.04 7.42 2.85
C THR A 337 -15.93 6.65 3.82
N THR A 338 -15.37 6.03 4.86
CA THR A 338 -16.13 5.37 5.93
C THR A 338 -17.11 6.34 6.60
N ALA A 339 -16.65 7.54 6.96
CA ALA A 339 -17.49 8.55 7.60
C ALA A 339 -18.63 9.04 6.69
N THR A 340 -18.34 9.25 5.39
CA THR A 340 -19.32 9.68 4.39
C THR A 340 -20.37 8.60 4.14
N ALA A 341 -19.93 7.36 3.93
CA ALA A 341 -20.81 6.21 3.74
C ALA A 341 -21.74 5.98 4.96
N LEU A 342 -21.22 6.17 6.17
CA LEU A 342 -22.01 6.10 7.40
C LEU A 342 -23.10 7.17 7.46
N LEU A 343 -22.79 8.42 7.05
CA LEU A 343 -23.80 9.49 6.97
C LEU A 343 -24.85 9.19 5.90
N SER A 344 -24.44 8.69 4.73
CA SER A 344 -25.36 8.25 3.69
C SER A 344 -26.27 7.11 4.18
N LEU A 345 -25.75 6.18 5.00
CA LEU A 345 -26.53 5.10 5.60
C LEU A 345 -27.58 5.64 6.57
N VAL A 346 -27.20 6.57 7.45
CA VAL A 346 -28.14 7.26 8.35
C VAL A 346 -29.25 7.92 7.55
N LYS A 347 -28.91 8.70 6.51
CA LYS A 347 -29.88 9.39 5.65
C LYS A 347 -30.81 8.43 4.93
N SER A 348 -30.28 7.32 4.41
CA SER A 348 -31.06 6.30 3.71
C SER A 348 -32.10 5.66 4.64
N VAL A 349 -31.74 5.44 5.91
CA VAL A 349 -32.67 4.92 6.92
C VAL A 349 -33.74 5.96 7.29
N GLU A 350 -33.37 7.25 7.41
CA GLU A 350 -34.32 8.34 7.65
C GLU A 350 -35.42 8.43 6.59
N ASN A 351 -35.10 8.12 5.33
CA ASN A 351 -36.06 8.22 4.22
C ASN A 351 -37.25 7.26 4.36
N TYR A 352 -37.10 6.14 5.08
CA TYR A 352 -38.22 5.23 5.35
C TYR A 352 -39.26 5.82 6.31
N PHE A 353 -38.90 6.83 7.12
CA PHE A 353 -39.82 7.46 8.06
C PHE A 353 -40.70 8.53 7.42
N GLY A 354 -40.55 8.78 6.11
CA GLY A 354 -41.34 9.79 5.39
C GLY A 354 -42.86 9.60 5.55
N ASN A 355 -43.34 8.35 5.55
CA ASN A 355 -44.76 8.07 5.76
C ASN A 355 -45.23 8.39 7.19
N ALA A 356 -44.47 7.96 8.20
CA ALA A 356 -44.76 8.23 9.61
C ALA A 356 -44.80 9.74 9.90
N LEU A 357 -43.82 10.50 9.37
CA LEU A 357 -43.77 11.96 9.50
C LEU A 357 -44.94 12.64 8.77
N ASN A 358 -45.40 12.09 7.65
CA ASN A 358 -46.56 12.61 6.92
C ASN A 358 -47.87 12.39 7.70
N ILE A 359 -48.03 11.23 8.34
CA ILE A 359 -49.19 10.94 9.21
C ILE A 359 -49.19 11.87 10.42
N MET A 360 -48.03 12.07 11.05
CA MET A 360 -47.86 13.03 12.14
C MET A 360 -48.26 14.45 11.70
N SER A 361 -47.83 14.87 10.51
CA SER A 361 -48.12 16.21 9.96
C SER A 361 -49.59 16.42 9.58
N LYS A 362 -50.30 15.36 9.14
CA LYS A 362 -51.70 15.46 8.70
C LYS A 362 -52.71 15.28 9.83
N LYS A 363 -52.28 14.81 11.00
CA LYS A 363 -53.15 14.66 12.16
C LYS A 363 -53.67 16.02 12.62
N ASN A 364 -54.97 16.12 12.88
CA ASN A 364 -55.58 17.36 13.38
C ASN A 364 -55.31 17.50 14.89
N TRP A 365 -54.14 18.04 15.23
CA TRP A 365 -53.69 18.24 16.61
C TRP A 365 -54.56 19.23 17.40
N SER A 366 -55.27 20.13 16.73
CA SER A 366 -56.16 21.10 17.40
C SER A 366 -57.50 20.51 17.84
N ALA A 367 -58.02 19.49 17.13
CA ALA A 367 -59.35 18.94 17.37
C ALA A 367 -59.37 17.76 18.36
N LEU A 368 -58.25 17.45 19.00
CA LEU A 368 -58.16 16.36 19.98
C LEU A 368 -58.86 16.78 21.29
N SER A 369 -59.85 15.98 21.71
CA SER A 369 -60.64 16.22 22.93
C SER A 369 -60.15 15.45 24.16
N SER A 370 -59.38 14.38 23.97
CA SER A 370 -58.79 13.58 25.04
C SER A 370 -57.48 12.96 24.58
N VAL A 371 -56.59 12.69 25.53
CA VAL A 371 -55.40 11.86 25.31
C VAL A 371 -55.78 10.38 25.24
N GLY A 372 -55.01 9.60 24.50
CA GLY A 372 -55.14 8.16 24.38
C GLY A 372 -53.77 7.48 24.38
N ASP A 373 -53.73 6.24 23.89
CA ASP A 373 -52.47 5.49 23.72
C ASP A 373 -51.58 6.12 22.62
N GLN A 374 -50.44 5.50 22.33
CA GLN A 374 -49.49 6.01 21.33
C GLN A 374 -50.15 6.22 19.94
N SER A 375 -49.79 7.30 19.28
CA SER A 375 -50.27 7.62 17.93
C SER A 375 -49.75 6.64 16.87
N GLU A 376 -50.47 6.52 15.75
CA GLU A 376 -50.11 5.65 14.62
C GLU A 376 -48.68 5.89 14.09
N HIS A 377 -48.22 7.15 14.02
CA HIS A 377 -46.88 7.47 13.56
C HIS A 377 -45.78 6.86 14.45
N VAL A 378 -46.02 6.75 15.77
CA VAL A 378 -45.11 6.10 16.72
C VAL A 378 -45.00 4.61 16.42
N THR A 379 -46.13 3.95 16.17
CA THR A 379 -46.17 2.54 15.77
C THR A 379 -45.42 2.30 14.46
N GLN A 380 -45.57 3.19 13.47
CA GLN A 380 -44.85 3.07 12.20
C GLN A 380 -43.33 3.30 12.36
N ILE A 381 -42.92 4.24 13.22
CA ILE A 381 -41.50 4.43 13.56
C ILE A 381 -40.91 3.15 14.16
N ALA A 382 -41.61 2.52 15.11
CA ALA A 382 -41.19 1.25 15.70
C ALA A 382 -41.05 0.14 14.66
N GLN A 383 -42.00 0.02 13.73
CA GLN A 383 -41.99 -0.98 12.67
C GLN A 383 -40.78 -0.82 11.75
N VAL A 384 -40.54 0.39 11.25
CA VAL A 384 -39.39 0.70 10.37
C VAL A 384 -38.07 0.35 11.06
N LEU A 385 -37.89 0.77 12.33
CA LEU A 385 -36.67 0.45 13.08
C LEU A 385 -36.52 -1.07 13.30
N SER A 386 -37.60 -1.76 13.63
CA SER A 386 -37.59 -3.22 13.84
C SER A 386 -37.25 -4.01 12.57
N GLN A 387 -37.55 -3.47 11.39
CA GLN A 387 -37.23 -4.10 10.11
C GLN A 387 -35.77 -3.87 9.71
N TYR A 388 -35.31 -2.62 9.69
CA TYR A 388 -34.04 -2.28 9.03
C TYR A 388 -32.82 -2.29 9.96
N VAL A 389 -32.98 -1.97 11.25
CA VAL A 389 -31.86 -1.91 12.20
C VAL A 389 -31.17 -3.28 12.38
N PRO A 390 -31.90 -4.42 12.49
CA PRO A 390 -31.26 -5.73 12.56
C PRO A 390 -30.43 -6.08 11.31
N ILE A 391 -30.90 -5.67 10.13
CA ILE A 391 -30.17 -5.89 8.86
C ILE A 391 -28.84 -5.13 8.90
N ILE A 392 -28.89 -3.82 9.21
CA ILE A 392 -27.70 -2.97 9.31
C ILE A 392 -26.72 -3.50 10.35
N ARG A 393 -27.23 -3.91 11.51
CA ARG A 393 -26.41 -4.47 12.58
C ARG A 393 -25.66 -5.72 12.15
N ARG A 394 -26.33 -6.64 11.43
CA ARG A 394 -25.70 -7.88 10.94
C ARG A 394 -24.72 -7.60 9.81
N SER A 395 -24.99 -6.58 9.00
CA SER A 395 -24.13 -6.21 7.86
C SER A 395 -22.90 -5.40 8.25
N LEU A 396 -22.91 -4.64 9.35
CA LEU A 396 -21.74 -3.92 9.84
C LEU A 396 -20.85 -4.85 10.69
N ALA A 397 -19.67 -5.19 10.16
CA ALA A 397 -18.74 -6.11 10.82
C ALA A 397 -18.19 -5.53 12.14
N ASN A 398 -17.87 -4.23 12.15
CA ASN A 398 -17.30 -3.55 13.30
C ASN A 398 -18.39 -2.84 14.13
N GLN A 399 -18.56 -3.27 15.39
CA GLN A 399 -19.55 -2.73 16.32
C GLN A 399 -19.38 -1.22 16.59
N LYS A 400 -18.18 -0.65 16.38
CA LYS A 400 -17.95 0.80 16.50
C LYS A 400 -18.72 1.58 15.43
N HIS A 401 -18.85 1.05 14.21
CA HIS A 401 -19.63 1.69 13.15
C HIS A 401 -21.12 1.62 13.45
N PHE A 402 -21.61 0.49 13.97
CA PHE A 402 -23.01 0.39 14.39
C PHE A 402 -23.35 1.39 15.50
N ARG A 403 -22.48 1.51 16.53
CA ARG A 403 -22.64 2.53 17.58
C ARG A 403 -22.66 3.95 17.00
N SER A 404 -21.73 4.25 16.09
CA SER A 404 -21.65 5.56 15.43
C SER A 404 -22.88 5.85 14.56
N PHE A 405 -23.43 4.81 13.90
CA PHE A 405 -24.70 4.88 13.17
C PHE A 405 -25.84 5.24 14.13
N CYS A 406 -25.99 4.54 15.26
CA CYS A 406 -27.05 4.82 16.24
C CYS A 406 -26.95 6.25 16.81
N ASP A 407 -25.75 6.68 17.21
CA ASP A 407 -25.50 8.02 17.77
C ASP A 407 -25.92 9.12 16.76
N LYS A 408 -25.47 9.01 15.51
CA LYS A 408 -25.77 9.97 14.45
C LYS A 408 -27.23 9.93 14.03
N PHE A 409 -27.80 8.74 13.89
CA PHE A 409 -29.21 8.56 13.52
C PHE A 409 -30.13 9.22 14.54
N VAL A 410 -29.93 9.01 15.84
CA VAL A 410 -30.79 9.63 16.86
C VAL A 410 -30.67 11.15 16.85
N GLU A 411 -29.46 11.67 16.69
CA GLU A 411 -29.24 13.11 16.59
C GLU A 411 -30.00 13.72 15.40
N THR A 412 -29.85 13.17 14.20
CA THR A 412 -30.48 13.71 12.99
C THR A 412 -32.00 13.46 12.96
N PHE A 413 -32.45 12.31 13.45
CA PHE A 413 -33.86 11.94 13.47
C PHE A 413 -34.66 12.79 14.47
N LEU A 414 -34.15 13.04 15.68
CA LEU A 414 -34.83 13.89 16.66
C LEU A 414 -34.91 15.34 16.18
N ASN A 415 -33.86 15.86 15.55
CA ASN A 415 -33.91 17.17 14.90
C ASN A 415 -34.98 17.23 13.80
N THR A 416 -35.14 16.15 13.03
CA THR A 416 -36.18 16.02 12.00
C THR A 416 -37.59 16.01 12.61
N ILE A 417 -37.80 15.26 13.71
CA ILE A 417 -39.07 15.27 14.46
C ILE A 417 -39.38 16.66 14.98
N GLN A 418 -38.44 17.30 15.68
CA GLN A 418 -38.61 18.65 16.22
C GLN A 418 -39.00 19.65 15.12
N THR A 419 -38.29 19.61 13.99
CA THR A 419 -38.57 20.47 12.85
C THR A 419 -39.96 20.21 12.27
N THR A 420 -40.37 18.94 12.18
CA THR A 420 -41.70 18.57 11.66
C THR A 420 -42.82 19.02 12.60
N ILE A 421 -42.64 18.89 13.92
CA ILE A 421 -43.58 19.39 14.92
C ILE A 421 -43.78 20.90 14.73
N LEU A 422 -42.70 21.68 14.73
CA LEU A 422 -42.76 23.15 14.62
C LEU A 422 -43.37 23.63 13.30
N THR A 423 -43.04 22.98 12.18
CA THR A 423 -43.37 23.52 10.85
C THR A 423 -44.65 22.95 10.25
N ARG A 424 -45.05 21.72 10.62
CA ARG A 424 -46.12 20.98 9.95
C ARG A 424 -47.24 20.47 10.85
N CYS A 425 -47.07 20.49 12.17
CA CYS A 425 -48.10 20.01 13.11
C CYS A 425 -48.96 21.16 13.68
N ARG A 426 -48.90 22.36 13.08
CA ARG A 426 -49.72 23.51 13.45
C ARG A 426 -51.10 23.45 12.77
N PRO A 427 -52.19 23.85 13.44
CA PRO A 427 -52.25 24.29 14.83
C PRO A 427 -52.37 23.14 15.85
N MET A 428 -51.83 23.35 17.06
CA MET A 428 -51.81 22.39 18.15
C MET A 428 -52.54 22.91 19.40
N SER A 429 -53.47 22.12 19.94
CA SER A 429 -54.15 22.42 21.21
C SER A 429 -53.34 21.92 22.41
N GLU A 430 -53.77 22.27 23.63
CA GLU A 430 -53.18 21.77 24.87
C GLU A 430 -53.25 20.24 24.96
N VAL A 431 -54.42 19.66 24.68
CA VAL A 431 -54.62 18.20 24.62
C VAL A 431 -53.77 17.57 23.53
N GLY A 432 -53.59 18.24 22.38
CA GLY A 432 -52.69 17.79 21.32
C GLY A 432 -51.22 17.81 21.72
N ALA A 433 -50.79 18.83 22.47
CA ALA A 433 -49.44 18.91 23.03
C ALA A 433 -49.21 17.81 24.09
N GLU A 434 -50.21 17.53 24.93
CA GLU A 434 -50.18 16.44 25.90
C GLU A 434 -50.04 15.07 25.21
N GLN A 435 -50.80 14.81 24.14
CA GLN A 435 -50.66 13.59 23.35
C GLN A 435 -49.28 13.49 22.69
N MET A 436 -48.73 14.58 22.14
CA MET A 436 -47.40 14.59 21.53
C MET A 436 -46.28 14.34 22.57
N LEU A 437 -46.47 14.76 23.82
CA LEU A 437 -45.57 14.43 24.93
C LEU A 437 -45.54 12.92 25.20
N LEU A 438 -46.72 12.28 25.25
CA LEU A 438 -46.83 10.81 25.38
C LEU A 438 -46.19 10.08 24.19
N ASP A 439 -46.41 10.59 22.97
CA ASP A 439 -45.80 10.06 21.75
C ASP A 439 -44.27 10.20 21.79
N THR A 440 -43.74 11.34 22.26
CA THR A 440 -42.30 11.60 22.43
C THR A 440 -41.68 10.65 23.45
N HIS A 441 -42.37 10.38 24.56
CA HIS A 441 -41.93 9.38 25.55
C HIS A 441 -41.86 7.98 24.94
N SER A 442 -42.87 7.58 24.17
CA SER A 442 -42.88 6.30 23.45
C SER A 442 -41.75 6.21 22.42
N ILE A 443 -41.50 7.28 21.66
CA ILE A 443 -40.36 7.38 20.72
C ILE A 443 -39.02 7.23 21.46
N ASN A 444 -38.85 7.87 22.62
CA ASN A 444 -37.64 7.70 23.43
C ASN A 444 -37.41 6.22 23.79
N ASN A 445 -38.45 5.51 24.25
CA ASN A 445 -38.35 4.09 24.60
C ASN A 445 -38.00 3.22 23.38
N ILE A 446 -38.59 3.51 22.22
CA ILE A 446 -38.28 2.84 20.94
C ILE A 446 -36.82 3.07 20.55
N LEU A 447 -36.32 4.30 20.64
CA LEU A 447 -34.93 4.64 20.30
C LEU A 447 -33.93 4.03 21.29
N VAL A 448 -34.25 3.91 22.58
CA VAL A 448 -33.45 3.12 23.54
C VAL A 448 -33.43 1.65 23.13
N ALA A 449 -34.58 1.08 22.78
CA ALA A 449 -34.68 -0.31 22.36
C ALA A 449 -33.93 -0.57 21.03
N MET A 450 -33.78 0.45 20.18
CA MET A 450 -33.09 0.36 18.88
C MET A 450 -31.68 -0.22 18.99
N THR A 451 -30.89 0.21 19.99
CA THR A 451 -29.51 -0.28 20.17
C THR A 451 -29.45 -1.78 20.49
N MET A 452 -30.58 -2.35 20.92
CA MET A 452 -30.76 -3.74 21.34
C MET A 452 -31.37 -4.62 20.26
N LEU A 453 -31.82 -4.03 19.15
CA LEU A 453 -32.39 -4.80 18.05
C LEU A 453 -31.33 -5.67 17.39
N GLY A 454 -31.68 -6.93 17.10
CA GLY A 454 -30.76 -7.90 16.50
C GLY A 454 -29.64 -8.40 17.43
N MET A 455 -29.80 -8.25 18.74
CA MET A 455 -28.83 -8.68 19.75
C MET A 455 -29.26 -10.00 20.38
N GLU A 456 -28.34 -10.96 20.55
CA GLU A 456 -28.62 -12.22 21.25
C GLU A 456 -28.66 -12.02 22.77
N GLU A 457 -27.79 -11.16 23.32
CA GLU A 457 -27.75 -10.79 24.73
C GLU A 457 -28.07 -9.31 24.95
N LYS A 458 -28.92 -9.01 25.94
CA LYS A 458 -29.30 -7.62 26.25
C LYS A 458 -28.22 -6.92 27.08
N ALA A 459 -27.45 -6.05 26.45
CA ALA A 459 -26.57 -5.06 27.08
C ALA A 459 -27.29 -3.71 27.35
N PRO A 460 -26.78 -2.86 28.25
CA PRO A 460 -27.26 -1.48 28.36
C PRO A 460 -26.83 -0.63 27.15
N PRO A 461 -27.60 0.41 26.77
CA PRO A 461 -27.23 1.33 25.70
C PRO A 461 -25.95 2.12 26.06
N PRO A 462 -25.09 2.46 25.07
CA PRO A 462 -23.88 3.24 25.32
C PRO A 462 -24.17 4.60 25.97
N ALA A 463 -23.27 5.06 26.85
CA ALA A 463 -23.44 6.33 27.55
C ALA A 463 -23.45 7.55 26.60
N SER A 464 -22.67 7.50 25.50
CA SER A 464 -22.67 8.53 24.46
C SER A 464 -24.05 8.66 23.82
N PHE A 465 -24.63 7.54 23.42
CA PHE A 465 -25.96 7.41 22.85
C PHE A 465 -27.02 8.01 23.78
N THR A 466 -27.07 7.55 25.03
CA THR A 466 -28.06 8.01 26.01
C THR A 466 -27.96 9.52 26.27
N LYS A 467 -26.75 10.08 26.24
CA LYS A 467 -26.53 11.54 26.39
C LYS A 467 -27.01 12.33 25.16
N ILE A 468 -26.87 11.80 23.95
CA ILE A 468 -27.36 12.44 22.72
C ILE A 468 -28.88 12.37 22.67
N LEU A 469 -29.44 11.17 22.88
CA LEU A 469 -30.88 10.91 22.97
C LEU A 469 -31.55 11.81 24.01
N GLY A 470 -31.02 11.83 25.24
CA GLY A 470 -31.56 12.66 26.33
C GLY A 470 -31.61 14.14 25.96
N ARG A 471 -30.54 14.69 25.36
CA ARG A 471 -30.52 16.10 24.92
C ARG A 471 -31.59 16.39 23.87
N GLY A 472 -31.75 15.53 22.86
CA GLY A 472 -32.76 15.71 21.82
C GLY A 472 -34.19 15.59 22.37
N ILE A 473 -34.45 14.59 23.22
CA ILE A 473 -35.76 14.37 23.86
C ILE A 473 -36.12 15.53 24.78
N THR A 474 -35.20 15.98 25.65
CA THR A 474 -35.45 17.14 26.53
C THR A 474 -35.78 18.40 25.74
N ARG A 475 -35.15 18.60 24.57
CA ARG A 475 -35.46 19.76 23.72
C ARG A 475 -36.88 19.71 23.17
N ILE A 476 -37.34 18.55 22.69
CA ILE A 476 -38.71 18.36 22.19
C ILE A 476 -39.71 18.47 23.34
N ASP A 477 -39.41 17.85 24.49
CA ASP A 477 -40.23 17.86 25.69
C ASP A 477 -40.42 19.29 26.24
N ASN A 478 -39.35 20.08 26.33
CA ASN A 478 -39.42 21.48 26.75
C ASN A 478 -40.28 22.32 25.81
N LEU A 479 -40.13 22.14 24.49
CA LEU A 479 -40.95 22.80 23.48
C LEU A 479 -42.45 22.47 23.64
N LEU A 480 -42.78 21.20 23.86
CA LEU A 480 -44.17 20.77 24.02
C LEU A 480 -44.76 21.20 25.37
N LYS A 481 -43.96 21.24 26.43
CA LYS A 481 -44.35 21.79 27.75
C LYS A 481 -44.71 23.27 27.70
N VAL A 482 -44.00 24.07 26.90
CA VAL A 482 -44.37 25.46 26.64
C VAL A 482 -45.67 25.52 25.85
N THR A 483 -45.81 24.69 24.81
CA THR A 483 -47.05 24.57 24.02
C THR A 483 -48.26 24.10 24.87
N LEU A 484 -48.04 23.34 25.93
CA LEU A 484 -49.09 22.85 26.83
C LEU A 484 -49.68 23.94 27.74
N ARG A 485 -48.95 25.03 28.00
CA ARG A 485 -49.41 26.09 28.94
C ARG A 485 -50.62 26.85 28.41
N PRO A 486 -51.65 27.12 29.22
CA PRO A 486 -52.80 27.93 28.82
C PRO A 486 -52.40 29.27 28.21
N ILE A 487 -53.18 29.73 27.22
CA ILE A 487 -52.91 30.98 26.51
C ILE A 487 -53.11 32.21 27.40
N ASP A 488 -54.05 32.11 28.34
CA ASP A 488 -54.38 33.16 29.31
C ASP A 488 -54.05 32.64 30.72
N PRO A 489 -53.20 33.31 31.51
CA PRO A 489 -52.45 34.54 31.19
C PRO A 489 -51.18 34.30 30.33
N PRO A 490 -50.83 35.20 29.38
CA PRO A 490 -49.70 35.03 28.46
C PRO A 490 -48.33 34.98 29.18
N GLU A 491 -48.22 35.61 30.36
CA GLU A 491 -47.04 35.57 31.22
C GLU A 491 -46.63 34.14 31.56
N ALA A 492 -47.60 33.23 31.73
CA ALA A 492 -47.33 31.84 32.10
C ALA A 492 -46.56 31.08 31.01
N ILE A 493 -46.78 31.40 29.72
CA ILE A 493 -46.04 30.80 28.60
C ILE A 493 -44.61 31.30 28.59
N VAL A 494 -44.43 32.63 28.75
CA VAL A 494 -43.12 33.28 28.74
C VAL A 494 -42.27 32.81 29.92
N GLU A 495 -42.84 32.79 31.13
CA GLU A 495 -42.17 32.27 32.34
C GLU A 495 -41.74 30.80 32.16
N THR A 496 -42.63 29.96 31.61
CA THR A 496 -42.31 28.55 31.36
C THR A 496 -41.21 28.40 30.31
N TYR A 497 -41.18 29.25 29.29
CA TYR A 497 -40.10 29.24 28.28
C TYR A 497 -38.75 29.60 28.91
N PHE A 498 -38.66 30.70 29.67
CA PHE A 498 -37.42 31.10 30.34
C PHE A 498 -36.96 30.10 31.41
N LEU A 499 -37.88 29.34 32.02
CA LEU A 499 -37.54 28.29 32.97
C LEU A 499 -36.90 27.07 32.28
N LEU A 500 -37.39 26.70 31.10
CA LEU A 500 -37.01 25.46 30.42
C LEU A 500 -35.87 25.63 29.41
N PHE A 501 -35.66 26.82 28.88
CA PHE A 501 -34.62 27.11 27.87
C PHE A 501 -33.48 27.91 28.50
N THR A 502 -32.29 27.30 28.57
CA THR A 502 -31.09 27.91 29.18
C THR A 502 -30.48 29.04 28.34
N ASP A 503 -30.79 29.10 27.05
CA ASP A 503 -30.38 30.17 26.12
C ASP A 503 -31.60 30.63 25.31
N PRO A 504 -32.41 31.54 25.85
CA PRO A 504 -33.70 31.91 25.27
C PRO A 504 -33.54 32.68 23.97
N ASN A 505 -34.20 32.21 22.91
CA ASN A 505 -34.15 32.80 21.58
C ASN A 505 -35.55 33.24 21.14
N VAL A 506 -35.73 34.53 20.85
CA VAL A 506 -37.01 35.10 20.42
C VAL A 506 -37.58 34.41 19.18
N ASN A 507 -36.72 34.01 18.23
CA ASN A 507 -37.17 33.28 17.04
C ASN A 507 -37.63 31.85 17.36
N GLU A 508 -37.04 31.20 18.38
CA GLU A 508 -37.47 29.87 18.82
C GLU A 508 -38.81 29.99 19.57
N LEU A 509 -38.94 30.97 20.47
CA LEU A 509 -40.20 31.29 21.13
C LEU A 509 -41.32 31.61 20.13
N GLN A 510 -41.05 32.44 19.12
CA GLN A 510 -42.02 32.76 18.07
C GLN A 510 -42.51 31.50 17.34
N LYS A 511 -41.61 30.59 16.95
CA LYS A 511 -41.99 29.32 16.32
C LYS A 511 -42.86 28.44 17.22
N ILE A 512 -42.60 28.44 18.53
CA ILE A 512 -43.42 27.72 19.52
C ILE A 512 -44.81 28.36 19.64
N LEU A 513 -44.90 29.69 19.64
CA LEU A 513 -46.19 30.39 19.67
C LEU A 513 -47.00 30.18 18.38
N GLU A 514 -46.35 30.19 17.22
CA GLU A 514 -46.97 29.87 15.92
C GLU A 514 -47.58 28.46 15.89
N LEU A 515 -47.06 27.52 16.69
CA LEU A 515 -47.61 26.18 16.83
C LEU A 515 -49.00 26.18 17.48
N LYS A 516 -49.28 27.10 18.43
CA LYS A 516 -50.58 27.23 19.13
C LYS A 516 -51.64 28.08 18.41
N VAL A 517 -51.38 28.61 17.21
CA VAL A 517 -52.21 29.61 16.46
C VAL A 517 -51.85 31.08 16.72
N TYR A 518 -50.70 31.41 17.34
CA TYR A 518 -50.25 32.81 17.38
C TYR A 518 -49.54 33.19 16.07
N SER A 519 -50.25 33.81 15.12
CA SER A 519 -49.62 34.68 14.11
C SER A 519 -49.60 36.11 14.65
N VAL A 520 -48.74 36.38 15.64
CA VAL A 520 -48.57 37.75 16.15
C VAL A 520 -47.25 38.30 15.62
N ASN A 521 -47.37 39.38 14.84
CA ASN A 521 -46.24 40.22 14.46
C ASN A 521 -45.66 40.82 15.74
N PHE A 522 -44.53 40.30 16.22
CA PHE A 522 -43.72 40.95 17.24
C PHE A 522 -43.07 42.19 16.62
N ARG A 523 -43.80 43.31 16.58
CA ARG A 523 -43.26 44.63 16.25
C ARG A 523 -43.59 45.73 17.24
N ASP A 524 -44.32 45.43 18.31
CA ASP A 524 -44.57 46.39 19.40
C ASP A 524 -44.25 45.76 20.76
#